data_AF-A0A9P5MIW1-F1
#
_entry.id   AF-A0A9P5MIW1-F1
#
_cell.length_a   1.000
_cell.length_b   1.000
_cell.length_c   1.000
_cell.angle_alpha   90.00
_cell.angle_beta   90.00
_cell.angle_gamma   90.00
#
_symmetry.space_group_name_H-M   'P 1'
#
loop_
_entity.id
_entity.type
_entity.pdbx_description
1 polymer ?
#
loop_
_entity_poly.entity_id
_entity_poly.type
_entity_poly.pdbx_seq_one_letter_code
_entity_poly.pdbx_strand_id
1 'polypeptide(L)' 'DDDGEEDVDEHAFDHPSTYKPAPTIWVPKDKLGLSDVLLEELRDAGVDASDLGASMSEKARVKVTRTPPDQEWIGGNDV' A
#
# COMPACT_ATOMS: atom_id res chain seq x y z
N ASP A 1 -8.92 -20.79 -39.89
CA ASP A 1 -7.64 -20.67 -39.20
C ASP A 1 -7.74 -19.48 -38.27
N ASP A 2 -8.12 -19.77 -37.03
CA ASP A 2 -8.14 -18.83 -35.91
C ASP A 2 -6.85 -19.13 -35.15
N ASP A 3 -5.75 -18.50 -35.58
CA ASP A 3 -4.47 -18.57 -34.88
C ASP A 3 -4.61 -17.78 -33.59
N GLY A 4 -5.20 -18.43 -32.58
CA GLY A 4 -5.24 -17.94 -31.21
C GLY A 4 -3.82 -17.90 -30.65
N GLU A 5 -3.12 -16.79 -30.88
CA GLU A 5 -1.97 -16.40 -30.08
C GLU A 5 -2.47 -16.26 -28.64
N GLU A 6 -2.27 -17.31 -27.84
CA GLU A 6 -2.42 -17.22 -26.40
C GLU A 6 -1.42 -16.17 -25.92
N ASP A 7 -1.92 -15.04 -25.40
CA ASP A 7 -1.12 -14.03 -24.70
C ASP A 7 -0.42 -14.71 -23.52
N VAL A 8 0.75 -15.30 -23.80
CA VAL A 8 1.64 -15.86 -22.79
C VAL A 8 2.14 -14.69 -21.96
N ASP A 9 1.56 -14.53 -20.77
CA ASP A 9 2.01 -13.55 -19.77
C ASP A 9 3.52 -13.72 -19.56
N GLU A 10 4.28 -12.68 -19.93
CA GLU A 10 5.75 -12.63 -19.89
C GLU A 10 6.28 -12.97 -18.49
N HIS A 11 5.48 -12.74 -17.45
CA HIS A 11 5.83 -12.98 -16.05
C HIS A 11 4.98 -14.09 -15.39
N ALA A 12 4.35 -14.98 -16.16
CA ALA A 12 3.48 -16.04 -15.66
C ALA A 12 4.14 -16.92 -14.57
N PHE A 13 5.47 -17.05 -14.61
CA PHE A 13 6.26 -17.88 -13.68
C PHE A 13 7.26 -17.08 -12.83
N ASP A 14 7.40 -15.78 -13.08
CA ASP A 14 8.29 -14.93 -12.31
C ASP A 14 7.64 -14.60 -10.96
N HIS A 15 8.44 -14.65 -9.89
CA HIS A 15 7.95 -14.23 -8.59
C HIS A 15 7.63 -12.72 -8.62
N PRO A 16 6.43 -12.25 -8.21
CA PRO A 16 6.03 -10.84 -8.35
C PRO A 16 7.05 -9.82 -7.85
N SER A 17 7.81 -10.16 -6.80
CA SER A 17 8.87 -9.31 -6.25
C SER A 17 10.08 -9.08 -7.17
N THR A 18 10.21 -9.80 -8.29
CA THR A 18 11.32 -9.60 -9.25
C THR A 18 11.01 -8.53 -10.29
N TYR A 19 9.72 -8.27 -10.57
CA TYR A 19 9.31 -7.36 -11.65
C TYR A 19 8.27 -6.32 -11.23
N LYS A 20 7.52 -6.54 -10.15
CA LYS A 20 6.59 -5.55 -9.59
C LYS A 20 7.27 -4.74 -8.48
N PRO A 21 6.99 -3.43 -8.38
CA PRO A 21 7.35 -2.65 -7.21
C PRO A 21 6.79 -3.30 -5.93
N ALA A 22 7.55 -3.21 -4.83
CA ALA A 22 7.05 -3.64 -3.53
C ALA A 22 5.87 -2.73 -3.13
N PRO A 23 4.80 -3.30 -2.54
CA PRO A 23 3.68 -2.50 -2.06
C PRO A 23 4.11 -1.61 -0.88
N THR A 24 3.46 -0.44 -0.77
CA THR A 24 3.74 0.52 0.31
C THR A 24 3.27 -0.04 1.66
N ILE A 25 4.09 0.07 2.70
CA ILE A 25 3.67 -0.25 4.06
C ILE A 25 2.73 0.84 4.57
N TRP A 26 1.47 0.48 4.83
CA TRP A 26 0.44 1.43 5.26
C TRP A 26 0.17 1.30 6.76
N VAL A 27 0.60 2.29 7.53
CA VAL A 27 0.50 2.31 9.00
C VAL A 27 -0.48 3.40 9.43
N PRO A 28 -1.53 3.12 10.21
CA PRO A 28 -2.45 4.17 10.66
C PRO A 28 -1.76 5.13 11.62
N LYS A 29 -1.98 6.43 11.43
CA LYS A 29 -1.44 7.48 12.32
C LYS A 29 -1.97 7.34 13.74
N ASP A 30 -1.09 7.19 14.72
CA ASP A 30 -1.48 7.10 16.13
C ASP A 30 -1.30 8.44 16.88
N LYS A 31 -1.69 8.47 18.17
CA LYS A 31 -1.65 9.67 19.02
C LYS A 31 -0.35 9.81 19.84
N LEU A 32 0.39 8.72 19.99
CA LEU A 32 1.65 8.64 20.74
C LEU A 32 2.86 8.97 19.84
N GLY A 33 2.68 9.04 18.52
CA GLY A 33 3.72 9.36 17.55
C GLY A 33 4.60 8.17 17.16
N LEU A 34 4.20 6.94 17.53
CA LEU A 34 4.95 5.74 17.20
C LEU A 34 4.94 5.44 15.69
N SER A 35 3.82 5.74 15.03
CA SER A 35 3.65 5.61 13.58
C SER A 35 4.63 6.52 12.85
N ASP A 36 4.87 7.73 13.35
CA ASP A 36 5.79 8.67 12.71
C ASP A 36 7.24 8.16 12.79
N VAL A 37 7.66 7.64 13.94
CA VAL A 37 8.99 7.00 14.11
C VAL A 37 9.12 5.78 13.19
N LEU A 38 8.11 4.90 13.15
CA LEU A 38 8.13 3.72 12.29
C LEU A 38 8.19 4.08 10.79
N LEU A 39 7.48 5.13 10.37
CA LEU A 39 7.55 5.63 9.00
C LEU A 39 8.95 6.14 8.65
N GLU A 40 9.60 6.84 9.57
CA GLU A 40 10.99 7.31 9.40
C GLU A 40 11.94 6.13 9.26
N GLU A 41 11.90 5.17 10.18
CA GLU A 41 12.77 3.98 10.17
C GLU A 41 12.61 3.13 8.89
N LEU A 42 11.37 2.95 8.43
CA LEU A 42 11.08 2.20 7.19
C LEU A 42 11.65 2.92 5.96
N ARG A 43 11.44 4.24 5.87
CA ARG A 43 11.94 5.04 4.74
C ARG A 43 13.46 5.11 4.73
N ASP A 44 14.09 5.22 5.89
CA ASP A 44 15.55 5.16 6.05
C ASP A 44 16.12 3.80 5.62
N ALA A 45 15.35 2.72 5.82
CA ALA A 45 15.68 1.38 5.32
C ALA A 45 15.39 1.19 3.81
N GLY A 46 14.90 2.22 3.11
CA GLY A 46 14.55 2.16 1.69
C GLY A 46 13.20 1.47 1.41
N VAL A 47 12.36 1.28 2.42
CA VAL A 47 11.01 0.72 2.29
C VAL A 47 10.00 1.85 2.22
N ASP A 48 9.18 1.87 1.17
CA ASP A 48 8.12 2.86 1.07
C ASP A 48 7.04 2.61 2.13
N ALA A 49 6.67 3.68 2.84
CA ALA A 49 5.72 3.62 3.94
C ALA A 49 4.93 4.92 4.06
N SER A 50 3.66 4.83 4.47
CA SER A 50 2.76 5.98 4.57
C SER A 50 1.66 5.76 5.61
N ASP A 51 1.11 6.85 6.17
CA ASP A 51 -0.08 6.88 7.03
C ASP A 51 -1.28 7.56 6.36
N LEU A 52 -1.15 7.90 5.08
CA LEU A 52 -2.11 8.74 4.38
C LEU A 52 -3.50 8.10 4.39
N GLY A 53 -4.46 8.78 5.02
CA GLY A 53 -5.85 8.34 5.06
C GLY A 53 -6.18 7.21 6.02
N ALA A 54 -5.26 6.86 6.92
CA ALA A 54 -5.50 5.90 8.00
C ALA A 54 -5.11 6.52 9.35
N SER A 55 -5.99 6.44 10.34
CA SER A 55 -5.74 6.96 11.69
C SER A 55 -6.25 6.01 12.76
N MET A 56 -5.58 5.99 13.90
CA MET A 56 -5.90 5.12 15.04
C MET A 56 -6.25 5.96 16.28
N SER A 57 -7.32 5.56 16.96
CA SER A 57 -7.74 6.13 18.25
C SER A 57 -7.02 5.46 19.43
N GLU A 58 -7.10 6.07 20.61
CA GLU A 58 -6.54 5.51 21.88
C GLU A 58 -7.09 4.13 22.25
N LYS A 59 -8.26 3.75 21.70
CA LYS A 59 -8.87 2.43 21.89
C LYS A 59 -8.47 1.43 20.81
N ALA A 60 -7.37 1.68 20.09
CA ALA A 60 -6.88 0.88 18.98
C ALA A 60 -7.89 0.69 17.83
N ARG A 61 -8.90 1.58 17.69
CA ARG A 61 -9.80 1.57 16.53
C ARG A 61 -9.21 2.37 15.40
N VAL A 62 -9.15 1.77 14.22
CA VAL A 62 -8.65 2.38 12.98
C VAL A 62 -9.81 2.96 12.16
N LYS A 63 -9.66 4.20 11.71
CA LYS A 63 -10.52 4.86 10.73
C LYS A 63 -9.72 5.02 9.43
N VAL A 64 -10.28 4.50 8.34
CA VAL A 64 -9.74 4.60 6.98
C VAL A 64 -10.65 5.50 6.16
N THR A 65 -10.09 6.48 5.45
CA THR A 65 -10.84 7.47 4.65
C THR A 65 -10.56 7.40 3.16
N ARG A 66 -9.63 6.55 2.72
CA ARG A 66 -9.27 6.36 1.30
C ARG A 66 -8.68 4.98 1.08
N THR A 67 -8.44 4.62 -0.18
CA THR A 67 -7.62 3.46 -0.55
C THR A 67 -6.16 3.65 -0.13
N PRO A 68 -5.41 2.53 -0.06
CA PRO A 68 -3.96 2.56 0.14
C PRO A 68 -3.26 3.58 -0.78
N PRO A 69 -2.15 4.18 -0.32
CA PRO A 69 -1.45 5.24 -1.04
C PRO A 69 -0.81 4.80 -2.36
N ASP A 70 -0.54 3.51 -2.53
CA ASP A 70 -0.03 2.88 -3.75
C ASP A 70 -1.13 2.46 -4.74
N GLN A 71 -2.40 2.69 -4.41
CA GLN A 71 -3.54 2.39 -5.25
C GLN A 71 -4.28 3.64 -5.68
N GLU A 72 -4.94 3.57 -6.84
CA GLU A 72 -5.79 4.64 -7.32
C GLU A 72 -6.90 4.95 -6.31
N TRP A 73 -7.16 6.24 -6.08
CA TRP A 73 -8.24 6.67 -5.19
C TRP A 73 -9.58 6.56 -5.89
N ILE A 74 -10.38 5.58 -5.46
CA ILE A 74 -11.68 5.28 -6.08
C ILE A 74 -12.81 6.21 -5.55
N GLY A 75 -12.47 7.37 -4.96
CA GLY A 75 -13.44 8.42 -4.63
C GLY A 75 -14.50 8.05 -3.56
N GLY A 76 -14.15 7.24 -2.56
CA GLY A 76 -15.10 6.74 -1.55
C GLY A 76 -15.33 7.68 -0.35
N ASN A 77 -16.60 8.09 -0.19
CA ASN A 77 -17.29 8.74 0.95
C ASN A 77 -16.46 9.64 1.89
N ASP A 78 -16.16 10.85 1.43
CA ASP A 78 -15.91 11.99 2.30
C ASP A 78 -17.22 12.37 3.03
N VAL A 79 -17.24 12.27 4.36
CA VAL A 79 -18.24 12.88 5.25
C VAL A 79 -17.56 13.72 6.32
#